data_AF-A0A1Y4G1L7-F1
#
_entry.id   AF-A0A1Y4G1L7-F1
#
_cell.length_a   1.000
_cell.length_b   1.000
_cell.length_c   1.000
_cell.angle_alpha   90.00
_cell.angle_beta   90.00
_cell.angle_gamma   90.00
#
_symmetry.space_group_name_H-M   'P 1'
#
loop_
_entity.id
_entity.type
_entity.pdbx_description
1 polymer ?
#
loop_
_entity_poly.entity_id
_entity_poly.type
_entity_poly.pdbx_seq_one_letter_code
_entity_poly.pdbx_strand_id
1 'polypeptide(L)'
;MGTESIALTEAVFYIPLSLDELLHGYGIMRCVERLSGGRVRLAVSTLCGVLDTLQKRRWIGPTPGGGAGRKKGYRLTDAGRDAVRSELARLCELVGNGEQVAGEWSR
;
A
#
# COMPACT_ATOMS: atom_id res chain seq x y z
N MET A 1 8.56 9.15 19.60
CA MET A 1 8.35 9.69 18.23
C MET A 1 6.93 9.40 17.86
N GLY A 2 6.12 10.44 17.61
CA GLY A 2 4.70 10.26 17.30
C GLY A 2 4.56 9.53 15.97
N THR A 3 3.92 8.37 15.98
CA THR A 3 3.45 7.72 14.76
C THR A 3 2.33 8.59 14.22
N GLU A 4 2.61 9.46 13.25
CA GLU A 4 1.54 10.15 12.52
C GLU A 4 0.63 9.08 11.92
N SER A 5 -0.60 8.97 12.45
CA SER A 5 -1.63 8.09 11.92
C SER A 5 -2.12 8.69 10.61
N ILE A 6 -1.44 8.37 9.52
CA ILE A 6 -1.83 8.83 8.19
C ILE A 6 -2.88 7.88 7.65
N ALA A 7 -4.12 8.36 7.48
CA ALA A 7 -5.14 7.65 6.73
C ALA A 7 -4.68 7.50 5.27
N LEU A 8 -4.54 6.26 4.80
CA LEU A 8 -4.13 5.97 3.44
C LEU A 8 -5.35 5.74 2.56
N THR A 9 -5.25 6.18 1.30
CA THR A 9 -6.23 5.77 0.30
C THR A 9 -6.05 4.28 0.00
N GLU A 10 -7.12 3.61 -0.42
CA GLU A 10 -7.11 2.17 -0.74
C GLU A 10 -5.96 1.81 -1.73
N ALA A 11 -5.74 2.65 -2.74
CA ALA A 11 -4.64 2.50 -3.70
C ALA A 11 -3.24 2.59 -3.05
N VAL A 12 -3.04 3.57 -2.17
CA VAL A 12 -1.75 3.78 -1.48
C VAL A 12 -1.49 2.69 -0.45
N PHE A 13 -2.53 2.07 0.11
CA PHE A 13 -2.42 0.93 1.03
C PHE A 13 -2.05 -0.37 0.30
N TYR A 14 -2.67 -0.67 -0.85
CA TYR A 14 -2.40 -1.93 -1.57
C TYR A 14 -1.04 -1.97 -2.29
N ILE A 15 -0.47 -0.83 -2.69
CA ILE A 15 0.82 -0.80 -3.38
C ILE A 15 1.94 -1.40 -2.50
N PRO A 16 2.18 -0.94 -1.25
CA PRO A 16 3.14 -1.55 -0.33
C PRO A 16 2.91 -3.04 -0.10
N LEU A 17 1.65 -3.48 0.06
CA LEU A 17 1.29 -4.90 0.23
C LEU A 17 1.67 -5.74 -1.00
N SER A 18 1.78 -5.11 -2.17
CA SER A 18 2.18 -5.76 -3.42
C SER A 18 3.69 -5.86 -3.60
N LEU A 19 4.51 -5.26 -2.72
CA LEU A 19 5.98 -5.19 -2.86
C LEU A 19 6.74 -6.30 -2.13
N ASP A 20 6.05 -7.24 -1.48
CA ASP A 20 6.70 -8.39 -0.82
C ASP A 20 7.17 -9.44 -1.84
N GLU A 21 6.49 -9.52 -2.98
CA GLU A 21 6.96 -10.24 -4.17
C GLU A 21 7.71 -9.26 -5.10
N LEU A 22 8.82 -9.68 -5.69
CA LEU A 22 9.65 -8.87 -6.61
C LEU A 22 8.85 -8.47 -7.88
N LEU A 23 8.01 -7.44 -7.78
CA LEU A 23 7.11 -7.05 -8.85
C LEU A 23 7.58 -5.78 -9.57
N HIS A 24 7.60 -5.88 -10.90
CA HIS A 24 7.71 -4.74 -11.81
C HIS A 24 6.40 -3.94 -11.82
N GLY A 25 6.39 -2.71 -12.32
CA GLY A 25 5.19 -1.84 -12.31
C GLY A 25 3.88 -2.52 -12.75
N TYR A 26 3.91 -3.31 -13.83
CA TYR A 26 2.73 -4.10 -14.26
C TYR A 26 2.32 -5.21 -13.27
N GLY A 27 3.31 -5.85 -12.61
CA GLY A 27 3.06 -6.81 -11.54
C GLY A 27 2.36 -6.16 -10.35
N ILE A 28 2.78 -4.96 -9.95
CA ILE A 28 2.13 -4.19 -8.89
C ILE A 28 0.68 -3.89 -9.27
N MET A 29 0.41 -3.42 -10.49
CA MET A 29 -0.95 -3.13 -10.96
C MET A 29 -1.86 -4.36 -10.87
N ARG A 30 -1.40 -5.54 -11.37
CA ARG A 30 -2.19 -6.77 -11.29
C ARG A 30 -2.39 -7.26 -9.85
N CYS A 31 -1.38 -7.10 -8.99
CA CYS A 31 -1.49 -7.49 -7.60
C CYS A 31 -2.52 -6.62 -6.88
N VAL A 32 -2.47 -5.29 -7.07
CA VAL A 32 -3.46 -4.35 -6.51
C VAL A 32 -4.88 -4.66 -7.02
N GLU A 33 -5.05 -4.92 -8.32
CA GLU A 33 -6.34 -5.30 -8.87
C GLU A 33 -6.86 -6.60 -8.24
N ARG A 34 -6.00 -7.62 -8.08
CA ARG A 34 -6.34 -8.89 -7.44
C ARG A 34 -6.71 -8.71 -5.96
N LEU A 35 -5.88 -8.01 -5.19
CA LEU A 35 -6.09 -7.80 -3.75
C LEU A 35 -7.36 -7.00 -3.46
N SER A 36 -7.68 -6.03 -4.32
CA SER A 36 -8.90 -5.22 -4.20
C SER A 36 -10.16 -5.89 -4.78
N GLY A 37 -10.06 -7.11 -5.32
CA GLY A 37 -11.20 -7.76 -6.00
C GLY A 37 -11.69 -6.97 -7.22
N GLY A 38 -10.79 -6.31 -7.93
CA GLY A 38 -11.08 -5.51 -9.13
C GLY A 38 -11.53 -4.08 -8.88
N ARG A 39 -11.72 -3.65 -7.62
CA ARG A 39 -12.18 -2.28 -7.29
C ARG A 39 -11.11 -1.23 -7.60
N VAL A 40 -9.85 -1.56 -7.39
CA VAL A 40 -8.73 -0.64 -7.66
C VAL A 40 -8.01 -1.07 -8.93
N ARG A 41 -8.15 -0.26 -9.97
CA ARG A 41 -7.42 -0.39 -11.23
C ARG A 41 -6.52 0.82 -11.43
N LEU A 42 -5.21 0.60 -11.27
CA LEU A 42 -4.24 1.67 -11.39
C LEU A 42 -3.88 1.88 -12.86
N ALA A 43 -3.97 3.12 -13.33
CA ALA A 43 -3.29 3.53 -14.56
C ALA A 43 -1.78 3.67 -14.30
N VAL A 44 -0.96 3.58 -15.36
CA VAL A 44 0.51 3.74 -15.26
C VAL A 44 0.88 5.08 -14.63
N SER A 45 0.21 6.17 -15.03
CA SER A 45 0.43 7.51 -14.48
C SER A 45 0.16 7.57 -12.97
N THR A 46 -0.95 6.99 -12.52
CA THR A 46 -1.31 6.93 -11.10
C THR A 46 -0.31 6.11 -10.30
N LEU A 47 0.09 4.94 -10.81
CA LEU A 47 1.09 4.11 -10.16
C LEU A 47 2.41 4.87 -9.98
N CYS A 48 2.90 5.52 -11.04
CA CYS A 48 4.13 6.30 -10.96
C CYS A 48 4.05 7.42 -9.92
N GLY A 49 2.93 8.14 -9.86
CA GLY A 49 2.72 9.20 -8.86
C GLY A 49 2.70 8.69 -7.42
N VAL A 50 2.05 7.54 -7.19
CA VAL A 50 2.05 6.93 -5.85
C VAL A 50 3.42 6.38 -5.48
N LEU A 51 4.13 5.74 -6.41
CA LEU A 51 5.50 5.25 -6.17
C LEU A 51 6.46 6.40 -5.83
N ASP A 52 6.40 7.52 -6.55
CA ASP A 52 7.19 8.71 -6.24
C ASP A 52 6.89 9.26 -4.85
N THR A 53 5.60 9.30 -4.47
CA THR A 53 5.19 9.71 -3.12
C THR A 53 5.74 8.78 -2.04
N LEU A 54 5.64 7.46 -2.24
CA LEU A 54 6.14 6.46 -1.30
C LEU A 54 7.68 6.49 -1.18
N GLN A 55 8.39 6.78 -2.27
CA GLN A 55 9.83 6.99 -2.26
C GLN A 55 10.22 8.26 -1.50
N LYS A 56 9.53 9.38 -1.73
CA LYS A 56 9.75 10.64 -1.00
C LYS A 56 9.54 10.47 0.51
N ARG A 57 8.56 9.66 0.91
CA ARG A 57 8.31 9.27 2.31
C ARG A 57 9.30 8.24 2.87
N ARG A 58 10.22 7.73 2.04
CA ARG A 58 11.17 6.65 2.38
C ARG A 58 10.50 5.35 2.82
N TRP A 59 9.25 5.11 2.41
CA TRP A 59 8.52 3.89 2.71
C TRP A 59 8.91 2.74 1.77
N ILE A 60 9.40 3.09 0.58
CA ILE A 60 9.92 2.13 -0.40
C ILE A 60 11.30 2.56 -0.87
N GLY A 61 12.13 1.57 -1.20
CA GLY A 61 13.49 1.75 -1.71
C GLY A 61 13.81 0.78 -2.84
N PRO A 62 14.96 0.95 -3.51
CA PRO A 62 15.39 0.03 -4.56
C PRO A 62 15.73 -1.35 -3.99
N THR A 63 15.47 -2.40 -4.77
CA THR A 63 15.92 -3.76 -4.45
C THR A 63 17.46 -3.87 -4.52
N PRO A 64 18.15 -4.53 -3.57
CA PRO A 64 19.57 -4.82 -3.67
C PRO A 64 19.89 -5.66 -4.91
N GLY A 65 20.93 -5.29 -5.67
CA GLY A 65 21.36 -6.05 -6.85
C GLY A 65 20.76 -5.61 -8.20
N GLY A 66 20.07 -4.46 -8.24
CA GLY A 66 19.64 -3.81 -9.48
C GLY A 66 20.80 -3.16 -10.26
N GLY A 67 21.77 -3.96 -10.70
CA GLY A 67 22.86 -3.55 -11.60
C GLY A 67 22.44 -3.55 -13.07
N ALA A 68 23.17 -2.80 -13.89
CA ALA A 68 22.94 -2.54 -15.32
C ALA A 68 22.41 -3.76 -16.10
N GLY A 69 21.11 -3.77 -16.39
CA GLY A 69 20.44 -4.79 -17.20
C GLY A 69 19.26 -5.49 -16.55
N ARG A 70 19.15 -5.53 -15.21
CA ARG A 70 17.98 -6.07 -14.50
C ARG A 70 17.04 -4.93 -14.08
N LYS A 71 15.78 -5.01 -14.49
CA LYS A 71 14.75 -3.98 -14.24
C LYS A 71 14.68 -3.66 -12.73
N LYS A 72 14.73 -2.37 -12.39
CA LYS A 72 14.71 -1.86 -11.01
C LYS A 72 13.39 -2.26 -10.33
N GLY A 73 13.48 -3.10 -9.30
CA GLY A 73 12.36 -3.42 -8.40
C GLY A 73 12.28 -2.46 -7.22
N TYR A 74 11.15 -2.48 -6.52
CA TYR A 74 10.93 -1.77 -5.26
C TYR A 74 10.86 -2.76 -4.10
N ARG A 75 11.31 -2.36 -2.92
CA ARG A 75 11.08 -3.07 -1.66
C ARG A 75 10.53 -2.12 -0.61
N LEU A 76 9.71 -2.65 0.29
CA LEU A 76 9.32 -1.98 1.52
C LEU A 76 10.53 -1.76 2.45
N THR A 77 10.65 -0.55 2.99
CA THR A 77 11.58 -0.25 4.09
C THR A 77 10.93 -0.58 5.45
N ASP A 78 11.70 -0.57 6.53
CA ASP A 78 11.14 -0.75 7.88
C ASP A 78 10.13 0.35 8.22
N ALA A 79 10.42 1.61 7.86
CA ALA A 79 9.48 2.72 8.01
C ALA A 79 8.18 2.50 7.21
N GLY A 80 8.27 1.94 6.00
CA GLY A 80 7.10 1.59 5.21
C GLY A 80 6.27 0.45 5.83
N ARG A 81 6.95 -0.55 6.41
CA ARG A 81 6.28 -1.65 7.12
C ARG A 81 5.52 -1.15 8.35
N ASP A 82 6.13 -0.25 9.11
CA ASP A 82 5.49 0.35 10.28
C ASP A 82 4.28 1.21 9.88
N ALA A 83 4.39 1.99 8.80
CA ALA A 83 3.27 2.75 8.27
C ALA A 83 2.08 1.85 7.85
N VAL A 84 2.36 0.73 7.17
CA VAL A 84 1.32 -0.25 6.80
C VAL A 84 0.66 -0.86 8.03
N ARG A 85 1.43 -1.21 9.07
CA ARG A 85 0.90 -1.76 10.33
C ARG A 85 0.02 -0.75 11.05
N SER A 86 0.43 0.52 11.10
CA SER A 86 -0.37 1.58 11.71
C SER A 86 -1.68 1.81 10.97
N GLU A 87 -1.66 1.82 9.64
CA GLU A 87 -2.88 1.96 8.86
C GLU A 87 -3.81 0.75 9.01
N LEU A 88 -3.25 -0.46 9.05
CA LEU A 88 -4.04 -1.66 9.29
C LEU A 88 -4.75 -1.61 10.65
N ALA A 89 -4.06 -1.17 11.70
CA ALA A 89 -4.67 -0.99 13.02
C ALA A 89 -5.82 0.01 13.00
N ARG A 90 -5.64 1.16 12.32
CA ARG A 90 -6.69 2.17 12.14
C ARG A 90 -7.89 1.64 11.36
N LEU A 91 -7.66 0.86 10.29
CA LEU A 91 -8.74 0.25 9.51
C LEU A 91 -9.53 -0.76 10.34
N CYS A 92 -8.86 -1.58 11.16
CA CYS A 92 -9.53 -2.50 12.08
C CYS A 92 -10.40 -1.76 13.11
N GLU A 93 -9.90 -0.65 13.67
CA GLU A 93 -10.68 0.20 14.57
C GLU A 93 -11.93 0.75 13.88
N LEU A 94 -11.79 1.28 12.65
CA LEU A 94 -12.93 1.79 11.88
C LEU A 94 -13.98 0.71 11.58
N VAL A 95 -13.54 -0.51 11.25
CA VAL A 95 -14.45 -1.64 11.03
C VAL A 95 -15.23 -1.94 12.31
N GLY A 96 -14.55 -2.06 13.46
CA GLY A 96 -15.21 -2.34 14.74
C GLY A 96 -16.23 -1.25 15.12
N ASN A 97 -15.85 0.02 14.98
CA ASN A 97 -16.77 1.14 15.23
C ASN A 97 -17.97 1.12 14.28
N GLY A 98 -17.74 0.82 12.99
CA GLY A 98 -18.77 0.73 11.98
C GLY A 98 -19.76 -0.41 12.22
N GLU A 99 -19.27 -1.59 12.59
CA GLU A 99 -20.10 -2.75 12.93
C GLU A 99 -20.96 -2.49 14.16
N GLN A 100 -20.42 -1.82 15.18
CA GLN A 100 -21.17 -1.46 16.38
C GLN A 100 -22.37 -0.56 16.06
N VAL A 101 -22.16 0.49 15.26
CA VAL A 101 -23.22 1.47 14.94
C VAL A 101 -24.17 0.94 13.86
N ALA A 102 -23.66 0.36 12.78
CA ALA A 102 -24.50 -0.12 11.68
C ALA A 102 -25.29 -1.39 12.06
N GLY A 103 -24.77 -2.21 12.98
CA GLY A 103 -25.50 -3.36 13.53
C GLY A 103 -26.75 -2.95 14.31
N GLU A 104 -26.80 -1.73 14.85
CA GLU A 104 -27.98 -1.19 15.52
C GLU A 104 -29.08 -0.74 14.53
N TRP A 105 -28.75 -0.50 13.25
CA TRP A 105 -29.75 -0.11 12.23
C TRP A 105 -30.64 -1.27 11.77
N SER A 106 -30.26 -2.50 12.10
CA SER A 106 -31.02 -3.71 11.76
C SER A 106 -31.90 -4.23 12.91
N ARG A 107 -32.03 -3.46 14.01
CA ARG A 107 -32.98 -3.71 15.10
C ARG A 107 -34.16 -2.74 15.01
#